data_AF-A0A2E5UGS2-F1
#
_entry.id   AF-A0A2E5UGS2-F1
#
_cell.length_a   1.000
_cell.length_b   1.000
_cell.length_c   1.000
_cell.angle_alpha   90.00
_cell.angle_beta   90.00
_cell.angle_gamma   90.00
#
_symmetry.space_group_name_H-M   'P 1'
#
loop_
_entity.id
_entity.type
_entity.pdbx_description
1 polymer ?
#
loop_
_entity_poly.entity_id
_entity_poly.type
_entity_poly.pdbx_seq_one_letter_code
_entity_poly.pdbx_strand_id
1 'polypeptide(L)'
;LVCNFTKPTADKPSLMTHDEVETFFHEFGHCLHTILSEAHYATFAGTGVERDFVEAPSQMFEEWVWTPETLSLFAKHYETGESMPQSLIDGMIAAKNLQSGMKTESQIYLGLMDQAFHTDKDGVVDTTQVGYDVYDKTRMYKHTPGTWYQGGFGHLTGYQAGYYGYMWSLVYAQDMFQRFKELGMLDQEAGRYYRDKILARGGTLDGLDLVEGYLGRAPSMDAFLESLGLEGEEPVAVDIPGTPVYGEPIKSSNGLESWIIEAGEGDTPRPTDLVKVHYTGWLEDGTKFDSSVDRGKPSTFPLNRVIPGWTEGVGEMRIGEKRKLKIPADMAYGAQGRPSIPPNSTLIFDVELIDINPYSKVPPMEQLPGDAVTGDIQSSDSGLQWYDIVEGEGETPASSSSNVEVHYTGWLTDGTKFDSSVDRGQTITFPLNGVIAGWTEGVGSMKVGGKRKLIIPSNLGYGDRNNGPIPGGATLIFDVELISTSN
;
A
#
# COMPACT_ATOMS: atom_id res chain seq x y z
N LEU A 1 -21.24 34.35 -4.65
CA LEU A 1 -20.07 34.22 -3.77
C LEU A 1 -20.51 34.02 -2.32
N VAL A 2 -20.23 32.86 -1.74
CA VAL A 2 -20.38 32.59 -0.31
C VAL A 2 -19.07 31.97 0.16
N CYS A 3 -18.44 32.56 1.17
CA CYS A 3 -17.17 32.08 1.72
C CYS A 3 -17.25 32.07 3.26
N ASN A 4 -16.41 31.26 3.91
CA ASN A 4 -16.39 31.09 5.36
C ASN A 4 -15.15 31.73 6.00
N PHE A 5 -14.90 33.01 5.72
CA PHE A 5 -13.78 33.75 6.32
C PHE A 5 -14.12 34.22 7.74
N THR A 6 -13.10 34.42 8.56
CA THR A 6 -13.26 34.95 9.92
C THR A 6 -14.00 36.29 9.88
N LYS A 7 -15.06 36.44 10.68
CA LYS A 7 -15.77 37.72 10.74
C LYS A 7 -14.93 38.75 11.51
N PRO A 8 -14.68 39.96 10.98
CA PRO A 8 -14.01 41.01 11.75
C PRO A 8 -14.87 41.42 12.96
N THR A 9 -14.20 41.87 14.02
CA THR A 9 -14.83 42.43 15.23
C THR A 9 -14.60 43.93 15.29
N ALA A 10 -15.14 44.61 16.30
CA ALA A 10 -14.93 46.05 16.47
C ALA A 10 -13.46 46.41 16.73
N ASP A 11 -12.71 45.49 17.33
CA ASP A 11 -11.36 45.67 17.86
C ASP A 11 -10.32 44.79 17.16
N LYS A 12 -10.74 43.86 16.30
CA LYS A 12 -9.82 42.98 15.54
C LYS A 12 -10.21 42.88 14.07
N PRO A 13 -9.27 43.12 13.13
CA PRO A 13 -9.51 42.90 11.71
C PRO A 13 -9.67 41.40 11.41
N SER A 14 -10.26 41.09 10.26
CA SER A 14 -10.17 39.76 9.66
C SER A 14 -8.94 39.71 8.76
N LEU A 15 -7.90 39.01 9.21
CA LEU A 15 -6.72 38.74 8.39
C LEU A 15 -6.89 37.37 7.74
N MET A 16 -6.78 37.32 6.42
CA MET A 16 -6.93 36.08 5.66
C MET A 16 -5.59 35.36 5.57
N THR A 17 -5.62 34.03 5.67
CA THR A 17 -4.49 33.20 5.23
C THR A 17 -4.34 33.30 3.72
N HIS A 18 -3.18 32.88 3.19
CA HIS A 18 -2.99 32.88 1.74
C HIS A 18 -3.98 31.94 1.04
N ASP A 19 -4.22 30.75 1.59
CA ASP A 19 -5.21 29.79 1.08
C ASP A 19 -6.64 30.37 1.06
N GLU A 20 -7.01 31.21 2.03
CA GLU A 20 -8.30 31.91 2.02
C GLU A 20 -8.36 32.96 0.89
N VAL A 21 -7.24 33.64 0.59
CA VAL A 21 -7.16 34.60 -0.53
C VAL A 21 -7.24 33.87 -1.87
N GLU A 22 -6.56 32.73 -2.02
CA GLU A 22 -6.65 31.85 -3.18
C GLU A 22 -8.09 31.36 -3.39
N THR A 23 -8.73 30.86 -2.32
CA THR A 23 -10.16 30.47 -2.34
C THR A 23 -11.06 31.62 -2.76
N PHE A 24 -10.79 32.85 -2.29
CA PHE A 24 -11.56 34.01 -2.70
C PHE A 24 -11.43 34.29 -4.21
N PHE A 25 -10.23 34.19 -4.78
CA PHE A 25 -9.99 34.37 -6.21
C PHE A 25 -10.65 33.26 -7.04
N HIS A 26 -10.56 32.00 -6.59
CA HIS A 26 -11.25 30.86 -7.20
C HIS A 26 -12.75 31.13 -7.34
N GLU A 27 -13.42 31.43 -6.22
CA GLU A 27 -14.86 31.62 -6.18
C GLU A 27 -15.31 32.90 -6.90
N PHE A 28 -14.46 33.94 -6.91
CA PHE A 28 -14.70 35.13 -7.71
C PHE A 28 -14.54 34.86 -9.21
N GLY A 29 -13.67 33.93 -9.60
CA GLY A 29 -13.58 33.40 -10.97
C GLY A 29 -14.89 32.82 -11.46
N HIS A 30 -15.57 32.00 -10.66
CA HIS A 30 -16.94 31.51 -10.96
C HIS A 30 -17.95 32.65 -11.11
N CYS A 31 -17.85 33.68 -10.26
CA CYS A 31 -18.68 34.87 -10.38
C CYS A 31 -18.44 35.62 -11.70
N LEU A 32 -17.19 35.79 -12.11
CA LEU A 32 -16.82 36.41 -13.38
C LEU A 32 -17.31 35.59 -14.57
N HIS A 33 -17.15 34.26 -14.53
CA HIS A 33 -17.68 33.37 -15.57
C HIS A 33 -19.20 33.53 -15.71
N THR A 34 -19.90 33.69 -14.59
CA THR A 34 -21.35 33.94 -14.59
C THR A 34 -21.71 35.32 -15.14
N ILE A 35 -21.07 36.38 -14.65
CA ILE A 35 -21.43 37.78 -14.96
C ILE A 35 -21.05 38.15 -16.40
N LEU A 36 -19.95 37.60 -16.93
CA LEU A 36 -19.41 37.97 -18.23
C LEU A 36 -19.97 37.14 -19.38
N SER A 37 -20.78 36.11 -19.10
CA SER A 37 -21.39 35.28 -20.13
C SER A 37 -22.35 36.08 -21.02
N GLU A 38 -22.26 35.88 -22.33
CA GLU A 38 -23.11 36.50 -23.35
C GLU A 38 -24.00 35.47 -24.06
N ALA A 39 -24.17 34.28 -23.47
CA ALA A 39 -24.97 33.21 -24.04
C ALA A 39 -26.44 33.62 -24.20
N HIS A 40 -27.02 33.34 -25.38
CA HIS A 40 -28.41 33.70 -25.68
C HIS A 40 -29.43 32.86 -24.90
N TYR A 41 -29.15 31.58 -24.70
CA TYR A 41 -30.04 30.64 -24.01
C TYR A 41 -29.59 30.43 -22.57
N ALA A 42 -30.53 30.52 -21.63
CA ALA A 42 -30.24 30.44 -20.19
C ALA A 42 -29.51 29.14 -19.77
N THR A 43 -29.78 28.02 -20.47
CA THR A 43 -29.11 26.73 -20.21
C THR A 43 -27.59 26.79 -20.41
N PHE A 44 -27.11 27.67 -21.29
CA PHE A 44 -25.68 27.84 -21.61
C PHE A 44 -25.07 29.07 -20.93
N ALA A 45 -25.83 29.80 -20.11
CA ALA A 45 -25.35 31.01 -19.48
C ALA A 45 -24.45 30.71 -18.27
N GLY A 46 -23.41 31.53 -18.12
CA GLY A 46 -22.49 31.47 -16.99
C GLY A 46 -21.76 30.13 -16.90
N THR A 47 -21.80 29.52 -15.71
CA THR A 47 -21.18 28.22 -15.41
C THR A 47 -21.97 27.01 -15.92
N GLY A 48 -22.91 27.20 -16.85
CA GLY A 48 -23.66 26.13 -17.54
C GLY A 48 -22.82 25.37 -18.57
N VAL A 49 -21.66 24.85 -18.15
CA VAL A 49 -20.66 24.13 -18.94
C VAL A 49 -20.45 22.71 -18.40
N GLU A 50 -19.57 21.94 -19.02
CA GLU A 50 -19.19 20.60 -18.58
C GLU A 50 -18.53 20.60 -17.20
N ARG A 51 -18.78 19.53 -16.43
CA ARG A 51 -18.34 19.42 -15.03
C ARG A 51 -16.82 19.41 -14.89
N ASP A 52 -16.12 18.84 -15.85
CA ASP A 52 -14.66 18.75 -15.90
C ASP A 52 -13.99 19.95 -16.58
N PHE A 53 -14.79 20.94 -17.01
CA PHE A 53 -14.31 22.24 -17.50
C PHE A 53 -14.67 23.41 -16.58
N VAL A 54 -15.77 23.32 -15.82
CA VAL A 54 -16.29 24.45 -15.03
C VAL A 54 -15.29 25.04 -14.04
N GLU A 55 -14.37 24.22 -13.52
CA GLU A 55 -13.33 24.65 -12.57
C GLU A 55 -12.10 25.24 -13.28
N ALA A 56 -11.92 25.07 -14.60
CA ALA A 56 -10.73 25.58 -15.28
C ALA A 56 -10.67 27.11 -15.23
N PRO A 57 -11.77 27.85 -15.45
CA PRO A 57 -11.76 29.30 -15.27
C PRO A 57 -11.45 29.78 -13.85
N SER A 58 -12.03 29.13 -12.83
CA SER A 58 -11.82 29.51 -11.41
C SER A 58 -10.40 29.21 -10.96
N GLN A 59 -9.88 28.02 -11.28
CA GLN A 59 -8.51 27.62 -10.97
C GLN A 59 -7.47 28.48 -11.67
N MET A 60 -7.74 28.95 -12.90
CA MET A 60 -6.81 29.88 -13.56
C MET A 60 -6.66 31.18 -12.75
N PHE A 61 -7.75 31.69 -12.14
CA PHE A 61 -7.70 32.91 -11.32
C PHE A 61 -6.91 32.74 -10.01
N GLU A 62 -6.69 31.52 -9.53
CA GLU A 62 -5.83 31.26 -8.35
C GLU A 62 -4.39 31.72 -8.61
N GLU A 63 -3.90 31.64 -9.85
CA GLU A 63 -2.53 32.04 -10.19
C GLU A 63 -2.25 33.54 -9.99
N TRP A 64 -3.29 34.38 -9.98
CA TRP A 64 -3.13 35.82 -9.75
C TRP A 64 -2.63 36.13 -8.33
N VAL A 65 -2.91 35.28 -7.34
CA VAL A 65 -2.48 35.54 -5.96
C VAL A 65 -1.02 35.17 -5.71
N TRP A 66 -0.31 34.63 -6.71
CA TRP A 66 1.08 34.20 -6.60
C TRP A 66 2.09 35.15 -7.26
N THR A 67 1.63 36.29 -7.79
CA THR A 67 2.48 37.20 -8.58
C THR A 67 2.74 38.53 -7.85
N PRO A 68 4.00 39.03 -7.83
CA PRO A 68 4.32 40.30 -7.16
C PRO A 68 3.48 41.48 -7.65
N GLU A 69 3.26 41.55 -8.97
CA GLU A 69 2.47 42.58 -9.64
C GLU A 69 1.05 42.66 -9.07
N THR A 70 0.37 41.52 -8.95
CA THR A 70 -1.01 41.46 -8.47
C THR A 70 -1.08 41.62 -6.95
N LEU A 71 -0.21 40.95 -6.20
CA LEU A 71 -0.16 41.05 -4.74
C LEU A 71 0.02 42.49 -4.28
N SER A 72 0.84 43.27 -4.99
CA SER A 72 1.08 44.67 -4.68
C SER A 72 -0.17 45.56 -4.73
N LEU A 73 -1.24 45.13 -5.43
CA LEU A 73 -2.49 45.88 -5.55
C LEU A 73 -3.31 45.90 -4.25
N PHE A 74 -3.25 44.83 -3.45
CA PHE A 74 -4.12 44.66 -2.29
C PHE A 74 -3.41 44.22 -1.00
N ALA A 75 -2.24 43.59 -1.09
CA ALA A 75 -1.52 43.07 0.07
C ALA A 75 -0.78 44.18 0.82
N LYS A 76 -1.47 44.79 1.80
CA LYS A 76 -0.96 45.86 2.65
C LYS A 76 -1.06 45.48 4.13
N HIS A 77 -0.08 45.88 4.92
CA HIS A 77 -0.12 45.70 6.36
C HIS A 77 -1.32 46.46 6.95
N TYR A 78 -2.13 45.80 7.77
CA TYR A 78 -3.45 46.33 8.15
C TYR A 78 -3.38 47.59 9.03
N GLU A 79 -2.29 47.79 9.77
CA GLU A 79 -2.09 48.98 10.62
C GLU A 79 -1.32 50.10 9.91
N THR A 80 -0.26 49.74 9.18
CA THR A 80 0.70 50.72 8.64
C THR A 80 0.38 51.09 7.19
N GLY A 81 -0.40 50.27 6.49
CA GLY A 81 -0.70 50.44 5.07
C GLY A 81 0.48 50.16 4.13
N GLU A 82 1.63 49.76 4.68
CA GLU A 82 2.84 49.43 3.91
C GLU A 82 2.59 48.19 3.05
N SER A 83 3.09 48.20 1.82
CA SER A 83 3.01 47.05 0.92
C SER A 83 3.82 45.88 1.45
N MET A 84 3.39 44.66 1.11
CA MET A 84 4.14 43.44 1.41
C MET A 84 5.60 43.54 0.91
N PRO A 85 6.61 43.24 1.75
CA PRO A 85 8.00 43.27 1.32
C PRO A 85 8.29 42.26 0.21
N GLN A 86 9.08 42.64 -0.79
CA GLN A 86 9.45 41.76 -1.91
C GLN A 86 10.07 40.44 -1.43
N SER A 87 10.93 40.48 -0.40
CA SER A 87 11.55 39.29 0.16
C SER A 87 10.55 38.28 0.74
N LEU A 88 9.39 38.74 1.23
CA LEU A 88 8.34 37.86 1.71
C LEU A 88 7.61 37.21 0.53
N ILE A 89 7.33 37.99 -0.53
CA ILE A 89 6.75 37.47 -1.77
C ILE A 89 7.67 36.40 -2.39
N ASP A 90 8.96 36.68 -2.50
CA ASP A 90 9.96 35.73 -3.02
C ASP A 90 9.99 34.44 -2.18
N GLY A 91 9.89 34.56 -0.85
CA GLY A 91 9.81 33.42 0.05
C GLY A 91 8.53 32.60 -0.10
N MET A 92 7.38 33.26 -0.32
CA MET A 92 6.11 32.57 -0.61
C MET A 92 6.19 31.80 -1.93
N ILE A 93 6.72 32.43 -2.99
CA ILE A 93 6.88 31.78 -4.31
C ILE A 93 7.83 30.60 -4.21
N ALA A 94 8.97 30.74 -3.52
CA ALA A 94 9.92 29.65 -3.30
C ALA A 94 9.30 28.48 -2.51
N ALA A 95 8.32 28.76 -1.65
CA ALA A 95 7.59 27.76 -0.88
C ALA A 95 6.33 27.22 -1.58
N LYS A 96 5.93 27.74 -2.77
CA LYS A 96 4.68 27.36 -3.46
C LYS A 96 4.58 25.85 -3.67
N ASN A 97 5.70 25.21 -4.03
CA ASN A 97 5.74 23.77 -4.32
C ASN A 97 6.04 22.91 -3.09
N LEU A 98 6.20 23.52 -1.90
CA LEU A 98 6.35 22.76 -0.67
C LEU A 98 5.05 21.95 -0.44
N GLN A 99 5.19 20.62 -0.44
CA GLN A 99 4.07 19.66 -0.34
C GLN A 99 3.12 19.60 -1.56
N SER A 100 3.52 20.10 -2.75
CA SER A 100 2.72 19.97 -3.98
C SER A 100 2.32 18.52 -4.28
N GLY A 101 3.25 17.57 -4.08
CA GLY A 101 3.00 16.13 -4.21
C GLY A 101 1.91 15.63 -3.26
N MET A 102 2.01 15.94 -1.95
CA MET A 102 1.00 15.53 -0.97
C MET A 102 -0.38 16.15 -1.23
N LYS A 103 -0.43 17.40 -1.71
CA LYS A 103 -1.69 18.06 -2.12
C LYS A 103 -2.30 17.35 -3.33
N THR A 104 -1.48 17.05 -4.33
CA THR A 104 -1.88 16.38 -5.58
C THR A 104 -2.37 14.95 -5.32
N GLU A 105 -1.63 14.17 -4.54
CA GLU A 105 -2.05 12.83 -4.10
C GLU A 105 -3.40 12.88 -3.37
N SER A 106 -3.72 13.96 -2.64
CA SER A 106 -5.02 14.10 -1.96
C SER A 106 -6.13 14.21 -2.99
N GLN A 107 -5.95 15.05 -4.02
CA GLN A 107 -6.93 15.21 -5.09
C GLN A 107 -7.12 13.91 -5.89
N ILE A 108 -6.03 13.21 -6.17
CA ILE A 108 -6.06 11.89 -6.84
C ILE A 108 -6.79 10.87 -5.99
N TYR A 109 -6.51 10.79 -4.68
CA TYR A 109 -7.23 9.93 -3.73
C TYR A 109 -8.74 10.18 -3.77
N LEU A 110 -9.15 11.44 -3.65
CA LEU A 110 -10.56 11.83 -3.65
C LEU A 110 -11.26 11.47 -4.97
N GLY A 111 -10.59 11.74 -6.11
CA GLY A 111 -11.10 11.39 -7.42
C GLY A 111 -11.23 9.88 -7.63
N LEU A 112 -10.20 9.10 -7.26
CA LEU A 112 -10.22 7.65 -7.39
C LEU A 112 -11.21 6.98 -6.44
N MET A 113 -11.38 7.50 -5.22
CA MET A 113 -12.38 7.01 -4.28
C MET A 113 -13.79 7.29 -4.82
N ASP A 114 -14.06 8.50 -5.32
CA ASP A 114 -15.31 8.86 -5.98
C ASP A 114 -15.59 7.93 -7.18
N GLN A 115 -14.61 7.71 -8.07
CA GLN A 115 -14.78 6.79 -9.19
C GLN A 115 -15.05 5.35 -8.73
N ALA A 116 -14.32 4.85 -7.73
CA ALA A 116 -14.50 3.50 -7.21
C ALA A 116 -15.92 3.28 -6.67
N PHE A 117 -16.50 4.27 -5.98
CA PHE A 117 -17.87 4.18 -5.48
C PHE A 117 -18.92 4.14 -6.60
N HIS A 118 -18.64 4.74 -7.76
CA HIS A 118 -19.60 4.91 -8.86
C HIS A 118 -19.35 4.00 -10.07
N THR A 119 -18.36 3.12 -10.00
CA THR A 119 -18.03 2.16 -11.08
C THR A 119 -18.06 0.70 -10.66
N ASP A 120 -18.40 0.43 -9.39
CA ASP A 120 -18.65 -0.93 -8.90
C ASP A 120 -19.80 -1.59 -9.69
N LYS A 121 -19.56 -2.83 -10.14
CA LYS A 121 -20.49 -3.53 -11.05
C LYS A 121 -21.68 -4.14 -10.32
N ASP A 122 -21.51 -4.48 -9.05
CA ASP A 122 -22.50 -5.21 -8.26
C ASP A 122 -23.40 -4.24 -7.46
N GLY A 123 -23.02 -2.96 -7.40
CA GLY A 123 -23.75 -1.89 -6.71
C GLY A 123 -23.67 -2.02 -5.18
N VAL A 124 -22.77 -2.85 -4.67
CA VAL A 124 -22.58 -3.12 -3.25
C VAL A 124 -21.15 -2.74 -2.90
N VAL A 125 -20.99 -1.51 -2.39
CA VAL A 125 -19.68 -0.95 -2.07
C VAL A 125 -19.49 -0.86 -0.56
N ASP A 126 -18.50 -1.56 -0.03
CA ASP A 126 -17.95 -1.23 1.29
C ASP A 126 -17.13 0.05 1.16
N THR A 127 -17.80 1.18 1.37
CA THR A 127 -17.18 2.51 1.22
C THR A 127 -15.99 2.71 2.14
N THR A 128 -15.91 2.00 3.26
CA THR A 128 -14.79 2.11 4.20
C THR A 128 -13.59 1.35 3.68
N GLN A 129 -13.78 0.08 3.29
CA GLN A 129 -12.69 -0.73 2.78
C GLN A 129 -12.15 -0.15 1.47
N VAL A 130 -13.02 0.25 0.54
CA VAL A 130 -12.60 0.93 -0.70
C VAL A 130 -11.88 2.24 -0.39
N GLY A 131 -12.36 3.02 0.59
CA GLY A 131 -11.68 4.23 1.04
C GLY A 131 -10.26 3.96 1.54
N TYR A 132 -10.04 2.88 2.32
CA TYR A 132 -8.72 2.48 2.78
C TYR A 132 -7.83 1.97 1.65
N ASP A 133 -8.35 1.11 0.77
CA ASP A 133 -7.61 0.53 -0.35
C ASP A 133 -7.11 1.61 -1.31
N VAL A 134 -7.97 2.58 -1.64
CA VAL A 134 -7.58 3.71 -2.50
C VAL A 134 -6.59 4.63 -1.79
N TYR A 135 -6.78 4.90 -0.49
CA TYR A 135 -5.84 5.71 0.29
C TYR A 135 -4.44 5.10 0.27
N ASP A 136 -4.31 3.83 0.64
CA ASP A 136 -3.03 3.12 0.70
C ASP A 136 -2.34 2.98 -0.65
N LYS A 137 -3.10 3.02 -1.75
CA LYS A 137 -2.58 2.96 -3.11
C LYS A 137 -2.05 4.30 -3.62
N THR A 138 -2.59 5.41 -3.14
CA THR A 138 -2.41 6.75 -3.75
C THR A 138 -1.66 7.73 -2.86
N ARG A 139 -1.54 7.44 -1.57
CA ARG A 139 -0.99 8.35 -0.56
C ARG A 139 0.36 7.83 -0.09
N MET A 140 1.27 8.76 0.19
CA MET A 140 2.57 8.44 0.78
C MET A 140 2.47 7.71 2.13
N TYR A 141 1.43 7.98 2.93
CA TYR A 141 1.22 7.35 4.24
C TYR A 141 0.06 6.36 4.18
N LYS A 142 0.10 5.34 5.04
CA LYS A 142 -1.01 4.39 5.20
C LYS A 142 -2.21 5.05 5.89
N HIS A 143 -3.40 4.54 5.62
CA HIS A 143 -4.63 5.00 6.24
C HIS A 143 -4.59 4.81 7.76
N THR A 144 -5.36 5.62 8.48
CA THR A 144 -5.56 5.45 9.92
C THR A 144 -6.77 4.56 10.17
N PRO A 145 -6.60 3.37 10.80
CA PRO A 145 -7.72 2.48 11.08
C PRO A 145 -8.78 3.12 11.97
N GLY A 146 -10.04 2.76 11.78
CA GLY A 146 -11.17 3.29 12.56
C GLY A 146 -11.59 4.71 12.20
N THR A 147 -11.18 5.19 11.02
CA THR A 147 -11.62 6.48 10.46
C THR A 147 -12.54 6.27 9.25
N TRP A 148 -13.42 7.24 8.99
CA TRP A 148 -14.37 7.22 7.87
C TRP A 148 -14.30 8.54 7.12
N TYR A 149 -13.17 8.79 6.44
CA TYR A 149 -12.91 10.05 5.73
C TYR A 149 -14.06 10.39 4.77
N GLN A 150 -14.57 9.39 4.04
CA GLN A 150 -15.67 9.54 3.10
C GLN A 150 -16.97 10.08 3.73
N GLY A 151 -17.18 9.88 5.05
CA GLY A 151 -18.34 10.40 5.76
C GLY A 151 -18.35 11.93 5.88
N GLY A 152 -17.20 12.59 5.74
CA GLY A 152 -17.08 14.05 5.70
C GLY A 152 -16.96 14.63 4.28
N PHE A 153 -16.94 13.78 3.25
CA PHE A 153 -16.65 14.21 1.89
C PHE A 153 -17.93 14.66 1.16
N GLY A 154 -18.28 15.93 1.36
CA GLY A 154 -19.53 16.51 0.84
C GLY A 154 -19.70 16.43 -0.68
N HIS A 155 -18.61 16.42 -1.45
CA HIS A 155 -18.65 16.34 -2.92
C HIS A 155 -19.21 15.01 -3.46
N LEU A 156 -19.26 13.97 -2.63
CA LEU A 156 -20.05 12.76 -2.95
C LEU A 156 -21.57 13.05 -3.06
N THR A 157 -22.00 14.29 -2.80
CA THR A 157 -23.34 14.78 -3.05
C THR A 157 -23.28 16.04 -3.91
N GLY A 158 -23.64 15.93 -5.20
CA GLY A 158 -23.63 17.01 -6.18
C GLY A 158 -22.46 17.00 -7.17
N TYR A 159 -21.38 16.28 -6.87
CA TYR A 159 -20.20 16.07 -7.73
C TYR A 159 -19.90 14.57 -7.95
N GLN A 160 -20.91 13.71 -7.76
CA GLN A 160 -20.76 12.25 -7.88
C GLN A 160 -20.18 11.84 -9.23
N ALA A 161 -19.19 10.94 -9.20
CA ALA A 161 -18.46 10.47 -10.36
C ALA A 161 -17.78 11.59 -11.18
N GLY A 162 -17.65 12.78 -10.61
CA GLY A 162 -17.16 13.99 -11.27
C GLY A 162 -16.03 14.70 -10.52
N TYR A 163 -15.57 14.17 -9.38
CA TYR A 163 -14.53 14.84 -8.61
C TYR A 163 -13.19 14.91 -9.35
N TYR A 164 -12.94 13.98 -10.28
CA TYR A 164 -11.78 14.04 -11.18
C TYR A 164 -11.70 15.36 -11.97
N GLY A 165 -12.84 16.04 -12.14
CA GLY A 165 -12.96 17.32 -12.83
C GLY A 165 -12.06 18.40 -12.27
N TYR A 166 -11.74 18.40 -10.97
CA TYR A 166 -10.81 19.37 -10.39
C TYR A 166 -9.39 19.25 -10.96
N MET A 167 -8.86 18.03 -11.11
CA MET A 167 -7.52 17.82 -11.67
C MET A 167 -7.53 17.97 -13.20
N TRP A 168 -8.62 17.55 -13.85
CA TRP A 168 -8.82 17.71 -15.28
C TRP A 168 -8.84 19.19 -15.69
N SER A 169 -9.65 19.99 -15.01
CA SER A 169 -9.73 21.43 -15.18
C SER A 169 -8.40 22.13 -14.89
N LEU A 170 -7.65 21.66 -13.88
CA LEU A 170 -6.39 22.29 -13.50
C LEU A 170 -5.34 22.17 -14.62
N VAL A 171 -5.34 21.07 -15.36
CA VAL A 171 -4.50 20.92 -16.57
C VAL A 171 -4.81 22.02 -17.58
N TYR A 172 -6.09 22.26 -17.88
CA TYR A 172 -6.50 23.32 -18.80
C TYR A 172 -6.18 24.71 -18.25
N ALA A 173 -6.42 24.94 -16.95
CA ALA A 173 -6.15 26.21 -16.29
C ALA A 173 -4.66 26.59 -16.39
N GLN A 174 -3.75 25.66 -16.05
CA GLN A 174 -2.30 25.91 -16.08
C GLN A 174 -1.78 26.17 -17.49
N ASP A 175 -2.34 25.48 -18.50
CA ASP A 175 -1.96 25.67 -19.89
C ASP A 175 -2.48 27.00 -20.45
N MET A 176 -3.75 27.34 -20.16
CA MET A 176 -4.33 28.64 -20.54
C MET A 176 -3.64 29.82 -19.86
N PHE A 177 -3.18 29.62 -18.62
CA PHE A 177 -2.48 30.61 -17.82
C PHE A 177 -1.13 31.04 -18.43
N GLN A 178 -0.46 30.18 -19.22
CA GLN A 178 0.85 30.51 -19.81
C GLN A 178 0.81 31.79 -20.65
N ARG A 179 -0.32 32.11 -21.29
CA ARG A 179 -0.50 33.37 -22.02
C ARG A 179 -0.28 34.60 -21.12
N PHE A 180 -0.73 34.55 -19.86
CA PHE A 180 -0.52 35.65 -18.91
C PHE A 180 0.91 35.67 -18.36
N LYS A 181 1.57 34.52 -18.19
CA LYS A 181 3.02 34.48 -17.90
C LYS A 181 3.85 35.14 -19.01
N GLU A 182 3.46 34.96 -20.27
CA GLU A 182 4.16 35.54 -21.43
C GLU A 182 3.88 37.03 -21.63
N LEU A 183 2.62 37.45 -21.52
CA LEU A 183 2.18 38.81 -21.85
C LEU A 183 2.19 39.77 -20.64
N GLY A 184 2.18 39.24 -19.42
CA GLY A 184 2.07 39.98 -18.17
C GLY A 184 0.72 39.82 -17.49
N MET A 185 0.72 39.77 -16.16
CA MET A 185 -0.45 39.40 -15.34
C MET A 185 -1.59 40.42 -15.38
N LEU A 186 -1.25 41.68 -15.67
CA LEU A 186 -2.19 42.80 -15.76
C LEU A 186 -2.43 43.26 -17.21
N ASP A 187 -2.02 42.46 -18.20
CA ASP A 187 -2.23 42.79 -19.60
C ASP A 187 -3.72 42.78 -19.98
N GLN A 188 -4.20 43.92 -20.47
CA GLN A 188 -5.62 44.10 -20.77
C GLN A 188 -6.05 43.40 -22.05
N GLU A 189 -5.15 43.18 -23.01
CA GLU A 189 -5.47 42.47 -24.25
C GLU A 189 -5.59 40.97 -23.99
N ALA A 190 -4.70 40.40 -23.19
CA ALA A 190 -4.80 39.03 -22.68
C ALA A 190 -6.10 38.82 -21.91
N GLY A 191 -6.46 39.76 -21.01
CA GLY A 191 -7.72 39.73 -20.26
C GLY A 191 -8.96 39.79 -21.16
N ARG A 192 -8.98 40.67 -22.17
CA ARG A 192 -10.07 40.73 -23.17
C ARG A 192 -10.15 39.43 -23.98
N TYR A 193 -9.01 38.93 -24.42
CA TYR A 193 -8.95 37.68 -25.19
C TYR A 193 -9.49 36.49 -24.39
N TYR A 194 -9.11 36.36 -23.11
CA TYR A 194 -9.64 35.34 -22.20
C TYR A 194 -11.15 35.49 -21.97
N ARG A 195 -11.63 36.71 -21.71
CA ARG A 195 -13.07 36.97 -21.63
C ARG A 195 -13.79 36.50 -22.89
N ASP A 196 -13.36 36.95 -24.06
CA ASP A 196 -14.09 36.75 -25.32
C ASP A 196 -14.07 35.29 -25.81
N LYS A 197 -13.01 34.55 -25.44
CA LYS A 197 -12.80 33.16 -25.86
C LYS A 197 -13.33 32.14 -24.86
N ILE A 198 -13.26 32.43 -23.56
CA ILE A 198 -13.65 31.50 -22.50
C ILE A 198 -14.91 32.00 -21.80
N LEU A 199 -14.80 33.05 -20.98
CA LEU A 199 -15.86 33.44 -20.03
C LEU A 199 -17.17 33.87 -20.72
N ALA A 200 -17.09 34.62 -21.81
CA ALA A 200 -18.25 35.15 -22.51
C ALA A 200 -19.06 34.07 -23.22
N ARG A 201 -18.49 32.89 -23.44
CA ARG A 201 -19.13 31.81 -24.19
C ARG A 201 -20.12 31.02 -23.35
N GLY A 202 -19.90 30.91 -22.03
CA GLY A 202 -20.61 29.90 -21.23
C GLY A 202 -20.59 28.53 -21.92
N GLY A 203 -21.69 27.80 -21.88
CA GLY A 203 -21.84 26.49 -22.53
C GLY A 203 -22.27 26.53 -24.01
N THR A 204 -21.92 27.58 -24.76
CA THR A 204 -22.33 27.69 -26.18
C THR A 204 -21.46 26.90 -27.15
N LEU A 205 -20.31 26.41 -26.68
CA LEU A 205 -19.39 25.49 -27.35
C LEU A 205 -18.91 24.46 -26.33
N ASP A 206 -18.46 23.31 -26.81
CA ASP A 206 -17.90 22.27 -25.96
C ASP A 206 -16.63 22.78 -25.25
N GLY A 207 -16.44 22.41 -23.98
CA GLY A 207 -15.34 22.92 -23.15
C GLY A 207 -13.95 22.71 -23.77
N LEU A 208 -13.72 21.56 -24.41
CA LEU A 208 -12.46 21.30 -25.12
C LEU A 208 -12.27 22.23 -26.33
N ASP A 209 -13.33 22.48 -27.11
CA ASP A 209 -13.28 23.40 -28.25
C ASP A 209 -12.96 24.83 -27.80
N LEU A 210 -13.46 25.24 -26.62
CA LEU A 210 -13.12 26.54 -26.01
C LEU A 210 -11.63 26.63 -25.68
N VAL A 211 -11.09 25.59 -25.03
CA VAL A 211 -9.67 25.51 -24.66
C VAL A 211 -8.79 25.51 -25.91
N GLU A 212 -9.07 24.65 -26.88
CA GLU A 212 -8.32 24.59 -28.14
C GLU A 212 -8.42 25.90 -28.93
N GLY A 213 -9.60 26.52 -28.96
CA GLY A 213 -9.82 27.81 -29.61
C GLY A 213 -9.13 28.99 -28.93
N TYR A 214 -8.87 28.91 -27.62
CA TYR A 214 -8.08 29.90 -26.87
C TYR A 214 -6.58 29.69 -27.05
N LEU A 215 -6.11 28.45 -26.94
CA LEU A 215 -4.69 28.06 -27.05
C LEU A 215 -4.18 28.10 -28.50
N GLY A 216 -5.04 27.79 -29.48
CA GLY A 216 -4.66 27.56 -30.88
C GLY A 216 -4.03 26.19 -31.14
N ARG A 217 -4.12 25.28 -30.17
CA ARG A 217 -3.61 23.89 -30.18
C ARG A 217 -4.36 23.04 -29.16
N ALA A 218 -4.19 21.73 -29.22
CA ALA A 218 -4.63 20.83 -28.15
C ALA A 218 -3.97 21.20 -26.80
N PRO A 219 -4.67 21.03 -25.67
CA PRO A 219 -4.09 21.24 -24.34
C PRO A 219 -2.99 20.23 -24.02
N SER A 220 -2.00 20.64 -23.23
CA SER A 220 -0.90 19.79 -22.74
C SER A 220 -0.84 19.77 -21.21
N MET A 221 -0.27 18.70 -20.65
CA MET A 221 -0.01 18.58 -19.21
C MET A 221 1.29 19.28 -18.77
N ASP A 222 2.14 19.74 -19.71
CA ASP A 222 3.47 20.26 -19.39
C ASP A 222 3.44 21.41 -18.37
N ALA A 223 2.55 22.39 -18.59
CA ALA A 223 2.38 23.53 -17.68
C ALA A 223 1.88 23.10 -16.29
N PHE A 224 1.02 22.08 -16.24
CA PHE A 224 0.56 21.52 -14.97
C PHE A 224 1.69 20.78 -14.24
N LEU A 225 2.51 19.99 -14.93
CA LEU A 225 3.66 19.31 -14.33
C LEU A 225 4.72 20.31 -13.83
N GLU A 226 5.00 21.35 -14.62
CA GLU A 226 5.86 22.48 -14.20
C GLU A 226 5.31 23.13 -12.91
N SER A 227 3.99 23.36 -12.84
CA SER A 227 3.35 23.94 -11.65
C SER A 227 3.51 23.10 -10.38
N LEU A 228 3.74 21.79 -10.51
CA LEU A 228 4.01 20.89 -9.39
C LEU A 228 5.50 20.81 -9.01
N GLY A 229 6.38 21.42 -9.79
CA GLY A 229 7.83 21.28 -9.68
C GLY A 229 8.38 20.01 -10.32
N LEU A 230 7.63 19.40 -11.24
CA LEU A 230 8.00 18.18 -11.97
C LEU A 230 8.61 18.52 -13.34
N GLU A 231 9.57 19.44 -13.36
CA GLU A 231 10.32 19.78 -14.57
C GLU A 231 11.31 18.65 -14.92
N GLY A 232 11.24 18.11 -16.13
CA GLY A 232 12.18 17.09 -16.63
C GLY A 232 11.53 16.01 -17.48
N GLU A 233 12.35 15.12 -18.06
CA GLU A 233 11.86 13.89 -18.71
C GLU A 233 11.15 13.01 -17.67
N GLU A 234 10.01 12.42 -18.03
CA GLU A 234 9.35 11.41 -17.18
C GLU A 234 10.39 10.40 -16.71
N PRO A 235 10.39 9.99 -15.42
CA PRO A 235 11.32 8.97 -14.96
C PRO A 235 11.12 7.72 -15.83
N VAL A 236 12.12 7.43 -16.67
CA VAL A 236 12.06 6.30 -17.58
C VAL A 236 12.16 5.04 -16.73
N ALA A 237 11.09 4.23 -16.76
CA ALA A 237 11.11 2.94 -16.12
C ALA A 237 12.25 2.10 -16.69
N VAL A 238 12.96 1.38 -15.82
CA VAL A 238 13.97 0.43 -16.26
C VAL A 238 13.29 -0.62 -17.15
N ASP A 239 13.81 -0.83 -18.36
CA ASP A 239 13.25 -1.77 -19.35
C ASP A 239 13.53 -3.22 -18.94
N ILE A 240 12.78 -3.69 -17.94
CA ILE A 240 12.80 -5.05 -17.42
C ILE A 240 11.37 -5.49 -17.05
N PRO A 241 11.03 -6.79 -17.17
CA PRO A 241 9.69 -7.29 -16.87
C PRO A 241 9.25 -7.12 -15.42
N GLY A 242 7.93 -7.19 -15.21
CA GLY A 242 7.27 -7.13 -13.90
C GLY A 242 6.85 -5.72 -13.51
N THR A 243 6.82 -5.45 -12.22
CA THR A 243 6.43 -4.14 -11.65
C THR A 243 7.42 -3.05 -12.11
N PRO A 244 6.97 -1.88 -12.62
CA PRO A 244 7.89 -0.82 -13.00
C PRO A 244 8.79 -0.36 -11.84
N VAL A 245 10.07 -0.13 -12.14
CA VAL A 245 11.05 0.45 -11.20
C VAL A 245 11.82 1.56 -11.91
N TYR A 246 12.35 2.49 -11.12
CA TYR A 246 12.96 3.72 -11.62
C TYR A 246 14.31 3.96 -10.95
N GLY A 247 15.20 4.68 -11.63
CA GLY A 247 16.53 5.04 -11.12
C GLY A 247 17.54 3.88 -11.11
N GLU A 248 18.72 4.18 -10.59
CA GLU A 248 19.82 3.21 -10.50
C GLU A 248 19.53 2.12 -9.45
N PRO A 249 19.84 0.84 -9.74
CA PRO A 249 19.69 -0.23 -8.76
C PRO A 249 20.71 -0.13 -7.63
N ILE A 250 20.35 -0.74 -6.51
CA ILE A 250 21.32 -1.18 -5.49
C ILE A 250 22.09 -2.37 -6.08
N LYS A 251 23.39 -2.18 -6.31
CA LYS A 251 24.28 -3.23 -6.86
C LYS A 251 25.11 -3.88 -5.77
N SER A 252 25.12 -5.21 -5.72
CA SER A 252 26.00 -5.96 -4.84
C SER A 252 27.37 -6.22 -5.46
N SER A 253 28.33 -6.68 -4.65
CA SER A 253 29.66 -7.06 -5.14
C SER A 253 29.65 -8.26 -6.09
N ASN A 254 28.59 -9.07 -6.07
CA ASN A 254 28.43 -10.25 -6.91
C ASN A 254 27.63 -9.95 -8.19
N GLY A 255 27.25 -8.70 -8.42
CA GLY A 255 26.53 -8.27 -9.62
C GLY A 255 25.01 -8.41 -9.53
N LEU A 256 24.45 -8.75 -8.36
CA LEU A 256 23.02 -8.66 -8.12
C LEU A 256 22.60 -7.19 -8.19
N GLU A 257 21.59 -6.88 -8.99
CA GLU A 257 20.95 -5.57 -9.03
C GLU A 257 19.56 -5.65 -8.39
N SER A 258 19.19 -4.67 -7.57
CA SER A 258 17.88 -4.63 -6.92
C SER A 258 17.28 -3.24 -6.78
N TRP A 259 15.94 -3.19 -6.74
CA TRP A 259 15.16 -1.98 -6.51
C TRP A 259 14.10 -2.27 -5.45
N ILE A 260 13.97 -1.39 -4.47
CA ILE A 260 12.89 -1.47 -3.49
C ILE A 260 11.63 -0.92 -4.16
N ILE A 261 10.61 -1.75 -4.31
CA ILE A 261 9.29 -1.37 -4.85
C ILE A 261 8.43 -0.80 -3.72
N GLU A 262 8.36 -1.51 -2.60
CA GLU A 262 7.67 -1.10 -1.38
C GLU A 262 8.56 -1.46 -0.19
N ALA A 263 8.86 -0.50 0.69
CA ALA A 263 9.72 -0.74 1.84
C ALA A 263 9.01 -1.59 2.90
N GLY A 264 9.75 -2.53 3.50
CA GLY A 264 9.29 -3.30 4.67
C GLY A 264 9.84 -2.74 5.97
N GLU A 265 9.14 -2.96 7.08
CA GLU A 265 9.52 -2.44 8.40
C GLU A 265 9.98 -3.52 9.39
N GLY A 266 9.79 -4.81 9.07
CA GLY A 266 10.11 -5.90 10.00
C GLY A 266 11.56 -6.38 9.96
N ASP A 267 11.77 -7.58 10.52
CA ASP A 267 13.07 -8.23 10.61
C ASP A 267 13.61 -8.67 9.23
N THR A 268 14.92 -8.90 9.18
CA THR A 268 15.64 -9.40 8.01
C THR A 268 16.04 -10.87 8.22
N PRO A 269 15.87 -11.76 7.23
CA PRO A 269 16.15 -13.18 7.40
C PRO A 269 17.64 -13.47 7.44
N ARG A 270 18.03 -14.44 8.28
CA ARG A 270 19.36 -15.05 8.23
C ARG A 270 19.39 -16.09 7.11
N PRO A 271 20.57 -16.41 6.53
CA PRO A 271 20.67 -17.40 5.46
C PRO A 271 20.08 -18.77 5.79
N THR A 272 20.04 -19.17 7.07
CA THR A 272 19.49 -20.46 7.51
C THR A 272 17.99 -20.44 7.78
N ASP A 273 17.34 -19.28 7.78
CA ASP A 273 15.93 -19.16 8.10
C ASP A 273 15.03 -19.71 6.97
N LEU A 274 13.84 -20.15 7.34
CA LEU A 274 12.75 -20.38 6.40
C LEU A 274 12.12 -19.04 6.05
N VAL A 275 12.01 -18.73 4.76
CA VAL A 275 11.31 -17.52 4.29
C VAL A 275 9.99 -17.90 3.64
N LYS A 276 8.95 -17.12 3.90
CA LYS A 276 7.65 -17.20 3.21
C LYS A 276 7.54 -15.99 2.29
N VAL A 277 7.36 -16.25 1.00
CA VAL A 277 7.39 -15.20 -0.02
C VAL A 277 6.26 -15.34 -1.04
N HIS A 278 5.82 -14.20 -1.56
CA HIS A 278 5.22 -14.14 -2.89
C HIS A 278 6.27 -13.74 -3.92
N TYR A 279 6.20 -14.29 -5.13
CA TYR A 279 7.10 -13.90 -6.20
C TYR A 279 6.52 -14.19 -7.59
N THR A 280 7.06 -13.49 -8.58
CA THR A 280 6.96 -13.84 -10.00
C THR A 280 8.34 -13.68 -10.66
N GLY A 281 8.69 -14.61 -11.56
CA GLY A 281 9.98 -14.67 -12.23
C GLY A 281 9.87 -14.68 -13.74
N TRP A 282 10.72 -13.89 -14.41
CA TRP A 282 10.79 -13.70 -15.85
C TRP A 282 12.22 -13.81 -16.39
N LEU A 283 12.35 -14.18 -17.66
CA LEU A 283 13.55 -13.93 -18.47
C LEU A 283 13.55 -12.47 -18.95
N GLU A 284 14.71 -11.94 -19.37
CA GLU A 284 14.82 -10.56 -19.87
C GLU A 284 13.92 -10.26 -21.08
N ASP A 285 13.55 -11.27 -21.88
CA ASP A 285 12.63 -11.12 -23.00
C ASP A 285 11.14 -11.03 -22.60
N GLY A 286 10.84 -11.03 -21.29
CA GLY A 286 9.46 -10.99 -20.77
C GLY A 286 8.81 -12.36 -20.60
N THR A 287 9.48 -13.46 -20.95
CA THR A 287 8.95 -14.81 -20.74
C THR A 287 8.86 -15.12 -19.25
N LYS A 288 7.63 -15.18 -18.71
CA LYS A 288 7.35 -15.62 -17.34
C LYS A 288 7.61 -17.12 -17.21
N PHE A 289 8.47 -17.54 -16.29
CA PHE A 289 8.80 -18.96 -16.08
C PHE A 289 8.25 -19.55 -14.78
N ASP A 290 7.91 -18.72 -13.78
CA ASP A 290 7.38 -19.17 -12.50
C ASP A 290 6.66 -18.02 -11.74
N SER A 291 5.59 -18.33 -11.00
CA SER A 291 4.89 -17.35 -10.15
C SER A 291 4.13 -18.04 -9.01
N SER A 292 4.39 -17.63 -7.77
CA SER A 292 3.55 -18.04 -6.63
C SER A 292 2.26 -17.24 -6.55
N VAL A 293 2.24 -16.02 -7.11
CA VAL A 293 1.05 -15.17 -7.22
C VAL A 293 0.02 -15.81 -8.15
N ASP A 294 0.43 -16.29 -9.33
CA ASP A 294 -0.48 -17.01 -10.26
C ASP A 294 -1.06 -18.28 -9.65
N ARG A 295 -0.33 -18.92 -8.73
CA ARG A 295 -0.80 -20.10 -7.99
C ARG A 295 -1.75 -19.77 -6.83
N GLY A 296 -1.92 -18.48 -6.51
CA GLY A 296 -2.77 -18.01 -5.41
C GLY A 296 -2.28 -18.41 -4.02
N LYS A 297 -1.01 -18.83 -3.87
CA LYS A 297 -0.44 -19.18 -2.55
C LYS A 297 1.06 -18.90 -2.48
N PRO A 298 1.56 -18.39 -1.34
CA PRO A 298 2.97 -18.12 -1.15
C PRO A 298 3.79 -19.40 -1.11
N SER A 299 5.08 -19.27 -1.36
CA SER A 299 6.05 -20.36 -1.25
C SER A 299 6.87 -20.21 0.04
N THR A 300 7.16 -21.34 0.69
CA THR A 300 8.02 -21.38 1.89
C THR A 300 9.19 -22.33 1.66
N PHE A 301 10.41 -21.87 1.90
CA PHE A 301 11.62 -22.66 1.72
C PHE A 301 12.78 -22.10 2.56
N PRO A 302 13.80 -22.92 2.85
CA PRO A 302 15.01 -22.47 3.53
C PRO A 302 15.86 -21.61 2.59
N LEU A 303 16.24 -20.43 3.06
CA LEU A 303 16.94 -19.43 2.25
C LEU A 303 18.31 -19.91 1.77
N ASN A 304 18.97 -20.83 2.48
CA ASN A 304 20.24 -21.43 2.07
C ASN A 304 20.10 -22.58 1.05
N ARG A 305 18.89 -22.88 0.55
CA ARG A 305 18.67 -23.94 -0.47
C ARG A 305 18.06 -23.41 -1.77
N VAL A 306 18.14 -22.10 -2.00
CA VAL A 306 17.77 -21.47 -3.27
C VAL A 306 19.02 -20.99 -4.03
N ILE A 307 18.82 -20.44 -5.22
CA ILE A 307 19.93 -19.89 -6.03
C ILE A 307 20.64 -18.75 -5.27
N PRO A 308 21.96 -18.55 -5.46
CA PRO A 308 22.72 -17.54 -4.74
C PRO A 308 22.10 -16.13 -4.76
N GLY A 309 21.54 -15.70 -5.90
CA GLY A 309 20.89 -14.40 -6.01
C GLY A 309 19.65 -14.24 -5.16
N TRP A 310 18.93 -15.33 -4.86
CA TRP A 310 17.84 -15.31 -3.90
C TRP A 310 18.34 -15.28 -2.47
N THR A 311 19.37 -16.09 -2.14
CA THR A 311 19.97 -16.11 -0.81
C THR A 311 20.45 -14.72 -0.39
N GLU A 312 21.08 -14.00 -1.31
CA GLU A 312 21.54 -12.63 -1.11
C GLU A 312 20.37 -11.62 -1.17
N GLY A 313 19.62 -11.60 -2.27
CA GLY A 313 18.58 -10.60 -2.51
C GLY A 313 17.44 -10.62 -1.49
N VAL A 314 16.94 -11.81 -1.12
CA VAL A 314 15.93 -11.95 -0.06
C VAL A 314 16.54 -11.86 1.33
N GLY A 315 17.82 -12.24 1.48
CA GLY A 315 18.60 -12.09 2.71
C GLY A 315 18.78 -10.65 3.18
N GLU A 316 18.59 -9.68 2.28
CA GLU A 316 18.68 -8.25 2.55
C GLU A 316 17.31 -7.54 2.64
N MET A 317 16.21 -8.29 2.47
CA MET A 317 14.85 -7.74 2.57
C MET A 317 14.41 -7.63 4.03
N ARG A 318 13.40 -6.78 4.27
CA ARG A 318 12.64 -6.75 5.52
C ARG A 318 11.26 -7.37 5.35
N ILE A 319 10.68 -7.94 6.42
CA ILE A 319 9.28 -8.39 6.38
C ILE A 319 8.37 -7.23 5.94
N GLY A 320 7.48 -7.52 4.99
CA GLY A 320 6.58 -6.57 4.32
C GLY A 320 7.16 -5.92 3.07
N GLU A 321 8.46 -6.09 2.80
CA GLU A 321 9.10 -5.46 1.65
C GLU A 321 8.72 -6.15 0.32
N LYS A 322 8.51 -5.35 -0.72
CA LYS A 322 8.49 -5.78 -2.12
C LYS A 322 9.75 -5.28 -2.82
N ARG A 323 10.47 -6.18 -3.48
CA ARG A 323 11.75 -5.89 -4.12
C ARG A 323 11.79 -6.49 -5.51
N LYS A 324 12.32 -5.74 -6.47
CA LYS A 324 12.74 -6.27 -7.76
C LYS A 324 14.19 -6.73 -7.69
N LEU A 325 14.48 -7.91 -8.21
CA LEU A 325 15.82 -8.47 -8.33
C LEU A 325 16.13 -8.75 -9.81
N LYS A 326 17.29 -8.29 -10.28
CA LYS A 326 17.89 -8.72 -11.55
C LYS A 326 19.14 -9.53 -11.22
N ILE A 327 19.01 -10.84 -11.39
CA ILE A 327 19.99 -11.84 -10.94
C ILE A 327 20.81 -12.31 -12.15
N PRO A 328 22.13 -12.06 -12.19
CA PRO A 328 22.98 -12.55 -13.26
C PRO A 328 23.08 -14.07 -13.26
N ALA A 329 23.45 -14.64 -14.42
CA ALA A 329 23.39 -16.09 -14.64
C ALA A 329 24.25 -16.91 -13.65
N ASP A 330 25.40 -16.40 -13.24
CA ASP A 330 26.32 -17.02 -12.28
C ASP A 330 25.75 -17.09 -10.86
N MET A 331 24.86 -16.17 -10.50
CA MET A 331 24.07 -16.19 -9.27
C MET A 331 22.73 -16.95 -9.43
N ALA A 332 22.45 -17.49 -10.61
CA ALA A 332 21.23 -18.22 -10.95
C ALA A 332 21.52 -19.69 -11.30
N TYR A 333 21.25 -20.11 -12.55
CA TYR A 333 21.41 -21.50 -13.02
C TYR A 333 22.63 -21.71 -13.94
N GLY A 334 23.45 -20.66 -14.13
CA GLY A 334 24.71 -20.71 -14.86
C GLY A 334 24.60 -21.30 -16.27
N ALA A 335 25.69 -21.91 -16.72
CA ALA A 335 25.79 -22.54 -18.04
C ALA A 335 24.94 -23.82 -18.18
N GLN A 336 24.38 -24.34 -17.07
CA GLN A 336 23.52 -25.51 -17.10
C GLN A 336 22.07 -25.16 -17.44
N GLY A 337 21.56 -24.02 -16.94
CA GLY A 337 20.14 -23.69 -17.02
C GLY A 337 19.27 -24.69 -16.24
N ARG A 338 17.95 -24.65 -16.47
CA ARG A 338 16.98 -25.65 -15.97
C ARG A 338 15.78 -25.75 -16.93
N PRO A 339 14.84 -26.71 -16.76
CA PRO A 339 13.61 -26.68 -17.55
C PRO A 339 12.94 -25.31 -17.51
N SER A 340 12.58 -24.78 -18.68
CA SER A 340 12.01 -23.43 -18.89
C SER A 340 12.96 -22.25 -18.65
N ILE A 341 14.24 -22.48 -18.34
CA ILE A 341 15.26 -21.43 -18.18
C ILE A 341 16.51 -21.83 -18.97
N PRO A 342 16.78 -21.16 -20.11
CA PRO A 342 17.97 -21.44 -20.91
C PRO A 342 19.29 -21.27 -20.12
N PRO A 343 20.36 -21.97 -20.52
CA PRO A 343 21.71 -21.69 -20.05
C PRO A 343 22.08 -20.20 -20.13
N ASN A 344 22.84 -19.72 -19.15
CA ASN A 344 23.35 -18.35 -19.05
C ASN A 344 22.27 -17.26 -19.03
N SER A 345 21.05 -17.58 -18.60
CA SER A 345 19.97 -16.59 -18.49
C SER A 345 20.11 -15.71 -17.25
N THR A 346 19.97 -14.39 -17.43
CA THR A 346 19.63 -13.45 -16.34
C THR A 346 18.18 -13.67 -15.92
N LEU A 347 17.91 -13.67 -14.62
CA LEU A 347 16.56 -13.82 -14.09
C LEU A 347 16.07 -12.52 -13.46
N ILE A 348 14.84 -12.13 -13.78
CA ILE A 348 14.17 -10.98 -13.19
C ILE A 348 13.09 -11.50 -12.24
N PHE A 349 13.05 -10.99 -11.02
CA PHE A 349 12.04 -11.35 -10.03
C PHE A 349 11.42 -10.12 -9.39
N ASP A 350 10.11 -10.17 -9.19
CA ASP A 350 9.45 -9.41 -8.14
C ASP A 350 9.25 -10.35 -6.95
N VAL A 351 9.68 -9.93 -5.76
CA VAL A 351 9.58 -10.73 -4.53
C VAL A 351 8.95 -9.90 -3.44
N GLU A 352 8.00 -10.47 -2.71
CA GLU A 352 7.43 -9.94 -1.48
C GLU A 352 7.83 -10.86 -0.31
N LEU A 353 8.52 -10.32 0.69
CA LEU A 353 8.88 -11.05 1.90
C LEU A 353 7.74 -10.98 2.92
N ILE A 354 6.99 -12.07 3.05
CA ILE A 354 5.79 -12.13 3.88
C ILE A 354 6.13 -12.46 5.33
N ASP A 355 6.99 -13.46 5.55
CA ASP A 355 7.33 -13.90 6.91
C ASP A 355 8.67 -14.65 6.98
N ILE A 356 9.22 -14.75 8.20
CA ILE A 356 10.45 -15.46 8.53
C ILE A 356 10.14 -16.49 9.62
N ASN A 357 10.60 -17.73 9.41
CA ASN A 357 10.35 -18.89 10.26
C ASN A 357 8.86 -19.04 10.64
N PRO A 358 7.94 -19.10 9.66
CA PRO A 358 6.50 -19.07 9.94
C PRO A 358 6.04 -20.22 10.86
N TYR A 359 6.74 -21.36 10.84
CA TYR A 359 6.39 -22.53 11.64
C TYR A 359 6.90 -22.49 13.09
N SER A 360 7.72 -21.52 13.48
CA SER A 360 8.15 -21.39 14.88
C SER A 360 7.15 -20.58 15.72
N LYS A 361 6.33 -19.75 15.06
CA LYS A 361 5.34 -18.87 15.69
C LYS A 361 4.09 -19.67 16.03
N VAL A 362 3.75 -19.73 17.31
CA VAL A 362 2.51 -20.35 17.80
C VAL A 362 1.35 -19.37 17.54
N PRO A 363 0.26 -19.79 16.88
CA PRO A 363 -0.88 -18.91 16.65
C PRO A 363 -1.64 -18.65 17.96
N PRO A 364 -2.52 -17.62 17.99
CA PRO A 364 -3.43 -17.41 19.13
C PRO A 364 -4.23 -18.68 19.47
N MET A 365 -4.65 -18.80 20.73
CA MET A 365 -5.34 -19.99 21.25
C MET A 365 -6.53 -20.43 20.38
N GLU A 366 -7.32 -19.46 19.90
CA GLU A 366 -8.51 -19.67 19.09
C GLU A 366 -8.20 -20.20 17.68
N GLN A 367 -6.94 -20.11 17.25
CA GLN A 367 -6.45 -20.54 15.95
C GLN A 367 -5.59 -21.80 16.04
N LEU A 368 -5.39 -22.38 17.24
CA LEU A 368 -4.69 -23.65 17.37
C LEU A 368 -5.46 -24.76 16.65
N PRO A 369 -4.80 -25.59 15.83
CA PRO A 369 -5.46 -26.70 15.15
C PRO A 369 -5.87 -27.82 16.14
N GLY A 370 -6.84 -28.63 15.72
CA GLY A 370 -7.37 -29.75 16.50
C GLY A 370 -8.53 -29.35 17.40
N ASP A 371 -8.64 -30.01 18.56
CA ASP A 371 -9.69 -29.74 19.53
C ASP A 371 -9.52 -28.36 20.15
N ALA A 372 -10.65 -27.68 20.39
CA ALA A 372 -10.65 -26.41 21.09
C ALA A 372 -10.15 -26.58 22.53
N VAL A 373 -9.35 -25.62 22.99
CA VAL A 373 -8.82 -25.57 24.35
C VAL A 373 -9.38 -24.37 25.09
N THR A 374 -9.46 -24.46 26.41
CA THR A 374 -9.92 -23.38 27.29
C THR A 374 -9.06 -23.37 28.55
N GLY A 375 -8.90 -22.19 29.18
CA GLY A 375 -8.14 -22.03 30.42
C GLY A 375 -6.70 -21.60 30.19
N ASP A 376 -5.90 -21.65 31.25
CA ASP A 376 -4.52 -21.16 31.22
C ASP A 376 -3.56 -22.20 30.63
N ILE A 377 -2.65 -21.74 29.78
CA ILE A 377 -1.57 -22.56 29.23
C ILE A 377 -0.61 -22.96 30.35
N GLN A 378 -0.27 -24.24 30.40
CA GLN A 378 0.79 -24.74 31.29
C GLN A 378 2.12 -24.80 30.54
N SER A 379 3.22 -24.67 31.27
CA SER A 379 4.57 -24.70 30.71
C SER A 379 5.57 -25.32 31.66
N SER A 380 6.61 -25.94 31.10
CA SER A 380 7.75 -26.45 31.85
C SER A 380 9.03 -25.63 31.60
N ASP A 381 10.07 -25.91 32.39
CA ASP A 381 11.39 -25.29 32.26
C ASP A 381 12.08 -25.62 30.92
N SER A 382 11.68 -26.70 30.25
CA SER A 382 12.22 -27.09 28.94
C SER A 382 11.61 -26.28 27.77
N GLY A 383 10.57 -25.50 28.06
CA GLY A 383 9.79 -24.74 27.10
C GLY A 383 8.62 -25.50 26.48
N LEU A 384 8.36 -26.74 26.92
CA LEU A 384 7.14 -27.45 26.55
C LEU A 384 5.93 -26.69 27.10
N GLN A 385 4.91 -26.50 26.26
CA GLN A 385 3.65 -25.91 26.70
C GLN A 385 2.49 -26.85 26.39
N TRP A 386 1.42 -26.78 27.18
CA TRP A 386 0.23 -27.61 26.94
C TRP A 386 -1.06 -27.05 27.54
N TYR A 387 -2.17 -27.59 27.05
CA TYR A 387 -3.49 -27.47 27.63
C TYR A 387 -4.05 -28.87 27.93
N ASP A 388 -4.57 -29.08 29.13
CA ASP A 388 -5.39 -30.25 29.41
C ASP A 388 -6.81 -30.03 28.87
N ILE A 389 -7.17 -30.79 27.84
CA ILE A 389 -8.53 -30.80 27.26
C ILE A 389 -9.44 -31.64 28.15
N VAL A 390 -8.92 -32.79 28.60
CA VAL A 390 -9.55 -33.67 29.59
C VAL A 390 -8.46 -34.14 30.54
N GLU A 391 -8.62 -33.92 31.84
CA GLU A 391 -7.74 -34.51 32.84
C GLU A 391 -8.12 -35.98 33.06
N GLY A 392 -7.15 -36.89 32.94
CA GLY A 392 -7.37 -38.31 33.18
C GLY A 392 -7.50 -38.64 34.67
N GLU A 393 -8.14 -39.77 34.98
CA GLU A 393 -8.29 -40.26 36.36
C GLU A 393 -7.43 -41.51 36.65
N GLY A 394 -6.80 -42.07 35.61
CA GLY A 394 -5.99 -43.28 35.73
C GLY A 394 -4.55 -43.03 36.17
N GLU A 395 -3.72 -44.07 36.03
CA GLU A 395 -2.31 -44.01 36.41
C GLU A 395 -1.50 -43.05 35.52
N THR A 396 -0.49 -42.44 36.10
CA THR A 396 0.55 -41.71 35.36
C THR A 396 1.66 -42.68 34.98
N PRO A 397 2.26 -42.58 33.77
CA PRO A 397 3.42 -43.40 33.40
C PRO A 397 4.52 -43.34 34.48
N ALA A 398 4.97 -44.51 34.96
CA ALA A 398 5.84 -44.56 36.13
C ALA A 398 7.26 -44.04 35.86
N SER A 399 7.71 -44.05 34.60
CA SER A 399 9.02 -43.55 34.19
C SER A 399 9.08 -43.29 32.68
N SER A 400 10.19 -42.69 32.22
CA SER A 400 10.44 -42.53 30.79
C SER A 400 10.64 -43.85 30.03
N SER A 401 10.80 -45.00 30.70
CA SER A 401 10.83 -46.31 30.02
C SER A 401 9.45 -46.98 29.92
N SER A 402 8.40 -46.41 30.53
CA SER A 402 7.05 -46.94 30.44
C SER A 402 6.55 -46.95 28.99
N ASN A 403 5.88 -48.03 28.60
CA ASN A 403 5.13 -48.09 27.36
C ASN A 403 3.80 -47.37 27.55
N VAL A 404 3.45 -46.52 26.60
CA VAL A 404 2.16 -45.83 26.55
C VAL A 404 1.43 -46.18 25.27
N GLU A 405 0.12 -46.34 25.38
CA GLU A 405 -0.78 -46.46 24.24
C GLU A 405 -1.54 -45.14 24.10
N VAL A 406 -1.51 -44.54 22.90
CA VAL A 406 -2.13 -43.23 22.67
C VAL A 406 -2.91 -43.17 21.36
N HIS A 407 -3.90 -42.30 21.34
CA HIS A 407 -4.37 -41.66 20.11
C HIS A 407 -3.73 -40.29 19.97
N TYR A 408 -3.41 -39.89 18.73
CA TYR A 408 -2.89 -38.55 18.47
C TYR A 408 -3.22 -38.02 17.10
N THR A 409 -3.15 -36.70 16.96
CA THR A 409 -3.02 -36.00 15.69
C THR A 409 -2.00 -34.87 15.83
N GLY A 410 -1.16 -34.67 14.82
CA GLY A 410 -0.09 -33.67 14.79
C GLY A 410 -0.21 -32.69 13.64
N TRP A 411 0.03 -31.41 13.93
CA TRP A 411 -0.06 -30.28 13.00
C TRP A 411 1.15 -29.35 13.10
N LEU A 412 1.47 -28.68 11.99
CA LEU A 412 2.28 -27.46 12.00
C LEU A 412 1.44 -26.27 12.51
N THR A 413 2.10 -25.18 12.88
CA THR A 413 1.43 -23.98 13.42
C THR A 413 0.52 -23.26 12.42
N ASP A 414 0.63 -23.55 11.12
CA ASP A 414 -0.28 -23.05 10.08
C ASP A 414 -1.53 -23.94 9.89
N GLY A 415 -1.70 -24.98 10.71
CA GLY A 415 -2.80 -25.92 10.64
C GLY A 415 -2.59 -27.09 9.67
N THR A 416 -1.43 -27.19 9.01
CA THR A 416 -1.11 -28.34 8.15
C THR A 416 -0.95 -29.61 9.00
N LYS A 417 -1.89 -30.55 8.88
CA LYS A 417 -1.83 -31.86 9.52
C LYS A 417 -0.74 -32.72 8.87
N PHE A 418 0.21 -33.24 9.65
CA PHE A 418 1.31 -34.06 9.14
C PHE A 418 1.20 -35.55 9.50
N ASP A 419 0.50 -35.89 10.59
CA ASP A 419 0.31 -37.28 11.02
C ASP A 419 -0.91 -37.41 11.96
N SER A 420 -1.58 -38.57 11.94
CA SER A 420 -2.72 -38.86 12.82
C SER A 420 -2.95 -40.35 12.98
N SER A 421 -2.92 -40.85 14.22
CA SER A 421 -3.38 -42.21 14.51
C SER A 421 -4.91 -42.32 14.54
N VAL A 422 -5.59 -41.21 14.82
CA VAL A 422 -7.06 -41.12 14.77
C VAL A 422 -7.57 -41.33 13.35
N ASP A 423 -6.96 -40.70 12.34
CA ASP A 423 -7.32 -40.92 10.93
C ASP A 423 -7.12 -42.38 10.50
N ARG A 424 -6.16 -43.09 11.11
CA ARG A 424 -5.91 -44.51 10.87
C ARG A 424 -6.88 -45.43 11.63
N GLY A 425 -7.64 -44.90 12.59
CA GLY A 425 -8.55 -45.66 13.45
C GLY A 425 -7.85 -46.68 14.36
N GLN A 426 -6.55 -46.50 14.63
CA GLN A 426 -5.76 -47.42 15.43
C GLN A 426 -4.87 -46.63 16.40
N THR A 427 -4.85 -47.06 17.66
CA THR A 427 -3.89 -46.55 18.65
C THR A 427 -2.46 -46.95 18.26
N ILE A 428 -1.48 -46.23 18.82
CA ILE A 428 -0.08 -46.60 18.71
C ILE A 428 0.50 -46.81 20.10
N THR A 429 1.36 -47.82 20.23
CA THR A 429 2.09 -48.11 21.47
C THR A 429 3.58 -47.92 21.25
N PHE A 430 4.23 -47.21 22.17
CA PHE A 430 5.68 -47.01 22.15
C PHE A 430 6.20 -46.75 23.57
N PRO A 431 7.51 -47.00 23.83
CA PRO A 431 8.13 -46.58 25.07
C PRO A 431 8.40 -45.08 25.05
N LEU A 432 8.16 -44.38 26.17
CA LEU A 432 8.30 -42.91 26.23
C LEU A 432 9.72 -42.40 25.92
N ASN A 433 10.76 -43.22 26.12
CA ASN A 433 12.15 -42.90 25.77
C ASN A 433 12.51 -43.17 24.29
N GLY A 434 11.55 -43.64 23.49
CA GLY A 434 11.70 -43.92 22.06
C GLY A 434 11.12 -42.84 21.14
N VAL A 435 10.63 -41.73 21.68
CA VAL A 435 9.98 -40.62 20.96
C VAL A 435 10.70 -39.29 21.20
N ILE A 436 10.24 -38.22 20.54
CA ILE A 436 10.77 -36.87 20.74
C ILE A 436 10.62 -36.43 22.19
N ALA A 437 11.55 -35.60 22.68
CA ALA A 437 11.62 -35.20 24.09
C ALA A 437 10.32 -34.56 24.60
N GLY A 438 9.64 -33.77 23.76
CA GLY A 438 8.36 -33.15 24.10
C GLY A 438 7.24 -34.16 24.33
N TRP A 439 7.28 -35.33 23.68
CA TRP A 439 6.34 -36.42 23.97
C TRP A 439 6.73 -37.16 25.24
N THR A 440 8.02 -37.45 25.44
CA THR A 440 8.52 -38.08 26.67
C THR A 440 8.08 -37.31 27.91
N GLU A 441 8.19 -35.98 27.86
CA GLU A 441 7.81 -35.09 28.95
C GLU A 441 6.29 -34.84 29.01
N GLY A 442 5.67 -34.50 27.88
CA GLY A 442 4.27 -34.10 27.81
C GLY A 442 3.31 -35.25 28.09
N VAL A 443 3.54 -36.41 27.48
CA VAL A 443 2.74 -37.63 27.71
C VAL A 443 3.13 -38.30 29.02
N GLY A 444 4.42 -38.26 29.40
CA GLY A 444 4.90 -38.83 30.65
C GLY A 444 4.30 -38.18 31.91
N SER A 445 3.78 -36.96 31.80
CA SER A 445 3.10 -36.25 32.89
C SER A 445 1.56 -36.34 32.83
N MET A 446 0.99 -37.05 31.85
CA MET A 446 -0.45 -37.26 31.74
C MET A 446 -0.93 -38.39 32.68
N LYS A 447 -2.23 -38.39 32.98
CA LYS A 447 -2.93 -39.54 33.57
C LYS A 447 -3.70 -40.29 32.49
N VAL A 448 -3.78 -41.62 32.59
CA VAL A 448 -4.60 -42.44 31.71
C VAL A 448 -6.06 -41.95 31.68
N GLY A 449 -6.65 -41.92 30.49
CA GLY A 449 -7.96 -41.33 30.20
C GLY A 449 -7.93 -39.82 29.90
N GLY A 450 -6.76 -39.19 30.02
CA GLY A 450 -6.60 -37.77 29.74
C GLY A 450 -6.36 -37.46 28.26
N LYS A 451 -6.78 -36.26 27.84
CA LYS A 451 -6.51 -35.70 26.51
C LYS A 451 -5.84 -34.33 26.66
N ARG A 452 -4.73 -34.12 25.97
CA ARG A 452 -3.86 -32.95 26.10
C ARG A 452 -3.45 -32.41 24.76
N LYS A 453 -3.49 -31.09 24.61
CA LYS A 453 -2.85 -30.39 23.50
C LYS A 453 -1.43 -30.02 23.88
N LEU A 454 -0.42 -30.58 23.22
CA LEU A 454 0.99 -30.26 23.39
C LEU A 454 1.43 -29.24 22.33
N ILE A 455 2.15 -28.22 22.75
CA ILE A 455 2.85 -27.25 21.90
C ILE A 455 4.34 -27.45 22.15
N ILE A 456 4.99 -28.12 21.20
CA ILE A 456 6.34 -28.65 21.34
C ILE A 456 7.29 -27.77 20.52
N PRO A 457 8.13 -26.94 21.15
CA PRO A 457 9.12 -26.16 20.42
C PRO A 457 10.15 -27.08 19.75
N SER A 458 10.81 -26.59 18.70
CA SER A 458 11.65 -27.41 17.83
C SER A 458 12.77 -28.15 18.57
N ASN A 459 13.35 -27.55 19.63
CA ASN A 459 14.38 -28.17 20.46
C ASN A 459 13.91 -29.42 21.23
N LEU A 460 12.59 -29.54 21.46
CA LEU A 460 11.96 -30.74 22.04
C LEU A 460 11.33 -31.66 20.98
N GLY A 461 11.31 -31.22 19.72
CA GLY A 461 10.86 -31.96 18.55
C GLY A 461 12.02 -32.48 17.71
N TYR A 462 12.10 -32.01 16.45
CA TYR A 462 13.09 -32.47 15.46
C TYR A 462 14.27 -31.49 15.22
N GLY A 463 14.35 -30.41 16.00
CA GLY A 463 15.38 -29.37 15.89
C GLY A 463 15.36 -28.66 14.54
N ASP A 464 16.52 -28.22 14.07
CA ASP A 464 16.67 -27.44 12.82
C ASP A 464 16.66 -28.31 11.54
N ARG A 465 16.44 -29.61 11.67
CA ARG A 465 16.43 -30.54 10.53
C ARG A 465 15.02 -30.86 10.09
N ASN A 466 14.82 -30.95 8.78
CA ASN A 466 13.57 -31.47 8.23
C ASN A 466 13.39 -32.94 8.63
N ASN A 467 12.15 -33.33 8.96
CA ASN A 467 11.77 -34.69 9.22
C ASN A 467 10.48 -35.04 8.45
N GLY A 468 10.63 -35.65 7.27
CA GLY A 468 9.51 -35.92 6.37
C GLY A 468 8.78 -34.61 6.00
N PRO A 469 7.47 -34.49 6.27
CA PRO A 469 6.69 -33.28 6.02
C PRO A 469 6.96 -32.13 6.99
N ILE A 470 7.74 -32.37 8.07
CA ILE A 470 7.99 -31.38 9.13
C ILE A 470 9.22 -30.54 8.77
N PRO A 471 9.09 -29.22 8.62
CA PRO A 471 10.23 -28.33 8.39
C PRO A 471 11.13 -28.22 9.63
N GLY A 472 12.43 -28.02 9.42
CA GLY A 472 13.36 -27.69 10.49
C GLY A 472 12.96 -26.40 11.21
N GLY A 473 13.16 -26.36 12.52
CA GLY A 473 12.79 -25.22 13.37
C GLY A 473 11.30 -25.11 13.67
N ALA A 474 10.46 -26.05 13.20
CA ALA A 474 9.01 -26.02 13.43
C ALA A 474 8.65 -26.31 14.90
N THR A 475 7.71 -25.53 15.41
CA THR A 475 6.94 -25.86 16.62
C THR A 475 5.83 -26.82 16.22
N LEU A 476 5.68 -27.92 16.95
CA LEU A 476 4.69 -28.97 16.65
C LEU A 476 3.50 -28.86 17.59
N ILE A 477 2.29 -28.95 17.04
CA ILE A 477 1.07 -28.98 17.82
C ILE A 477 0.51 -30.38 17.76
N PHE A 478 0.24 -31.00 18.91
CA PHE A 478 -0.36 -32.32 18.99
C PHE A 478 -1.58 -32.30 19.89
N ASP A 479 -2.63 -33.01 19.50
CA ASP A 479 -3.60 -33.53 20.45
C ASP A 479 -3.23 -34.98 20.73
N VAL A 480 -3.06 -35.32 22.01
CA VAL A 480 -2.72 -36.67 22.46
C VAL A 480 -3.74 -37.11 23.50
N GLU A 481 -4.30 -38.30 23.32
CA GLU A 481 -5.16 -38.99 24.28
C GLU A 481 -4.42 -40.22 24.81
N LEU A 482 -4.20 -40.27 26.13
CA LEU A 482 -3.50 -41.37 26.77
C LEU A 482 -4.48 -42.48 27.14
N ILE A 483 -4.42 -43.61 26.42
CA ILE A 483 -5.36 -44.72 26.53
C ILE A 483 -4.95 -45.69 27.64
N SER A 484 -3.66 -46.05 27.69
CA SER A 484 -3.14 -46.96 28.71
C SER A 484 -1.64 -46.74 28.94
N THR A 485 -1.12 -47.20 30.08
CA THR A 485 0.30 -47.24 30.37
C THR A 485 0.68 -48.58 31.00
N SER A 486 1.89 -49.06 30.71
CA SER A 486 2.47 -50.29 31.26
C SER A 486 3.98 -50.13 31.44
N ASN A 487 4.56 -50.84 32.42
CA ASN A 487 5.98 -50.74 32.76
C ASN A 487 6.79 -51.92 32.27
#